data_AF-A0A9P8MAG9-F1
#
_entry.id   AF-A0A9P8MAG9-F1
#
_cell.length_a   1.000
_cell.length_b   1.000
_cell.length_c   1.000
_cell.angle_alpha   90.00
_cell.angle_beta   90.00
_cell.angle_gamma   90.00
#
_symmetry.space_group_name_H-M   'P 1'
#
loop_
_entity.id
_entity.type
_entity.pdbx_description
1 polymer ?
#
loop_
_entity_poly.entity_id
_entity_poly.type
_entity_poly.pdbx_seq_one_letter_code
_entity_poly.pdbx_strand_id
1 'polypeptide(L)'
;MATTTTVVEKPRGDGATDSSPPEDTPASTPSPSIPAVAPPWQLTGDVYFFSWWSRSTQLPAHAYSPLEAGSEFAAAASGRPVGGLGMIQILRYRDSPVGPYDEMLVVPGSFDWSRDTSAGRPAGVGRNPRISRIYVSQERSCYNGRLNWNTPKHLARFDWHFGPGGAVTVKVYPHDTHGDASEAQPSAVPFFQATWAPIRFVPAFPFATGWVNRLGLDTTLVMPPLPRGQGSRGELPGTDAWCSLVPNQYSRRTRLGWFDIAQPEAADADAAADDDAAPEHYPNFWPGLRRWQLGLKMENADLRFDLPIDVWRPQRANL
;
A
#
# COMPACT_ATOMS: atom_id res chain seq x y z
N MET A 1 31.43 -22.18 35.49
CA MET A 1 30.84 -23.31 34.76
C MET A 1 30.58 -22.85 33.35
N ALA A 2 31.40 -23.32 32.42
CA ALA A 2 31.30 -23.02 31.00
C ALA A 2 30.40 -24.07 30.35
N THR A 3 29.40 -23.64 29.59
CA THR A 3 28.53 -24.54 28.84
C THR A 3 28.91 -24.47 27.37
N THR A 4 29.53 -25.55 26.93
CA THR A 4 30.00 -25.87 25.58
C THR A 4 28.87 -25.82 24.55
N THR A 5 29.07 -25.07 23.47
CA THR A 5 28.29 -25.18 22.23
C THR A 5 28.97 -26.18 21.31
N THR A 6 28.36 -27.33 21.08
CA THR A 6 28.82 -28.35 20.13
C THR A 6 28.27 -28.02 18.73
N VAL A 7 29.18 -27.67 17.82
CA VAL A 7 28.95 -27.62 16.37
C VAL A 7 29.13 -29.04 15.83
N VAL A 8 28.14 -29.55 15.09
CA VAL A 8 28.25 -30.83 14.37
C VAL A 8 28.74 -30.55 12.96
N GLU A 9 29.97 -30.98 12.69
CA GLU A 9 30.64 -30.96 11.38
C GLU A 9 30.35 -32.28 10.64
N LYS A 10 30.19 -32.23 9.31
CA LYS A 10 29.92 -33.40 8.42
C LYS A 10 31.15 -33.63 7.51
N PRO A 11 31.56 -34.87 7.22
CA PRO A 11 32.94 -35.18 6.87
C PRO A 11 33.34 -34.77 5.44
N ARG A 12 34.60 -34.35 5.31
CA ARG A 12 35.34 -34.21 4.04
C ARG A 12 35.66 -35.60 3.48
N GLY A 13 35.38 -35.80 2.19
CA GLY A 13 35.97 -36.84 1.38
C GLY A 13 37.03 -36.20 0.48
N ASP A 14 38.26 -36.67 0.59
CA ASP A 14 39.38 -36.30 -0.26
C ASP A 14 39.27 -37.00 -1.63
N GLY A 15 39.49 -36.23 -2.69
CA GLY A 15 39.58 -36.72 -4.06
C GLY A 15 40.15 -35.64 -4.95
N ALA A 16 41.48 -35.56 -5.00
CA ALA A 16 42.21 -34.65 -5.85
C ALA A 16 42.22 -35.14 -7.31
N THR A 17 41.80 -34.30 -8.25
CA THR A 17 42.37 -34.24 -9.60
C THR A 17 42.41 -32.79 -10.07
N ASP A 18 43.62 -32.42 -10.47
CA ASP A 18 44.11 -31.17 -11.05
C ASP A 18 43.39 -30.77 -12.35
N SER A 19 42.95 -29.51 -12.46
CA SER A 19 42.71 -28.76 -13.71
C SER A 19 42.40 -27.29 -13.38
N SER A 20 43.26 -26.36 -13.82
CA SER A 20 43.05 -24.90 -13.76
C SER A 20 42.29 -24.39 -15.02
N PRO A 21 41.75 -23.15 -15.05
CA PRO A 21 40.32 -22.83 -15.15
C PRO A 21 39.86 -22.43 -16.57
N PRO A 22 38.54 -22.33 -16.84
CA PRO A 22 38.05 -21.40 -17.84
C PRO A 22 37.72 -20.05 -17.16
N GLU A 23 38.33 -18.97 -17.68
CA GLU A 23 37.70 -17.65 -17.63
C GLU A 23 36.30 -17.78 -18.24
N ASP A 24 35.25 -17.45 -17.47
CA ASP A 24 34.14 -16.66 -18.01
C ASP A 24 33.10 -16.30 -16.95
N THR A 25 32.56 -15.10 -17.15
CA THR A 25 31.39 -14.47 -16.50
C THR A 25 31.71 -13.71 -15.21
N PRO A 26 31.56 -12.36 -15.19
CA PRO A 26 31.52 -11.64 -13.93
C PRO A 26 30.34 -12.18 -13.14
N ALA A 27 30.64 -12.77 -11.98
CA ALA A 27 29.63 -13.14 -11.00
C ALA A 27 28.71 -11.93 -10.82
N SER A 28 27.44 -12.10 -11.22
CA SER A 28 26.38 -11.14 -10.95
C SER A 28 26.44 -10.82 -9.46
N THR A 29 26.92 -9.64 -9.13
CA THR A 29 26.89 -9.13 -7.76
C THR A 29 25.45 -9.31 -7.28
N PRO A 30 25.19 -10.05 -6.18
CA PRO A 30 23.84 -10.15 -5.67
C PRO A 30 23.36 -8.74 -5.40
N SER A 31 22.28 -8.32 -6.08
CA SER A 31 21.61 -7.06 -5.80
C SER A 31 21.45 -6.95 -4.28
N PRO A 32 21.93 -5.89 -3.62
CA PRO A 32 21.87 -5.83 -2.17
C PRO A 32 20.40 -5.95 -1.76
N SER A 33 20.07 -7.03 -1.07
CA SER A 33 18.73 -7.32 -0.60
C SER A 33 18.23 -6.15 0.24
N ILE A 34 17.01 -5.67 -0.02
CA ILE A 34 16.39 -4.60 0.75
C ILE A 34 16.35 -5.01 2.24
N PRO A 35 16.94 -4.23 3.17
CA PRO A 35 16.95 -4.58 4.58
C PRO A 35 15.54 -4.61 5.18
N ALA A 36 15.26 -5.66 5.97
CA ALA A 36 14.06 -5.73 6.78
C ALA A 36 14.15 -4.78 7.98
N VAL A 37 13.11 -4.02 8.23
CA VAL A 37 12.97 -3.06 9.33
C VAL A 37 11.68 -3.37 10.07
N ALA A 38 11.82 -3.93 11.27
CA ALA A 38 10.70 -4.36 12.09
C ALA A 38 9.86 -3.17 12.61
N PRO A 39 8.55 -3.37 12.86
CA PRO A 39 7.74 -2.44 13.65
C PRO A 39 8.20 -2.40 15.13
N PRO A 40 7.82 -1.36 15.90
CA PRO A 40 6.94 -0.26 15.52
C PRO A 40 7.64 0.80 14.67
N TRP A 41 6.92 1.39 13.73
CA TRP A 41 7.38 2.55 12.98
C TRP A 41 6.73 3.82 13.53
N GLN A 42 7.56 4.84 13.73
CA GLN A 42 7.13 6.21 14.02
C GLN A 42 7.51 7.06 12.80
N LEU A 43 6.54 7.82 12.30
CA LEU A 43 6.73 8.63 11.11
C LEU A 43 6.17 10.03 11.35
N THR A 44 6.80 11.02 10.72
CA THR A 44 6.31 12.38 10.73
C THR A 44 6.19 12.90 9.31
N GLY A 45 5.04 13.47 8.97
CA GLY A 45 4.75 13.90 7.60
C GLY A 45 3.55 14.82 7.48
N ASP A 46 3.27 15.27 6.27
CA ASP A 46 1.99 15.89 5.96
C ASP A 46 1.04 14.82 5.41
N VAL A 47 -0.20 14.84 5.89
CA VAL A 47 -1.24 13.90 5.45
C VAL A 47 -2.39 14.67 4.82
N TYR A 48 -2.80 14.26 3.64
CA TYR A 48 -3.93 14.80 2.90
C TYR A 48 -4.93 13.66 2.72
N PHE A 49 -6.19 13.85 3.10
CA PHE A 49 -7.21 12.85 2.83
C PHE A 49 -8.58 13.45 2.63
N PHE A 50 -9.39 12.73 1.87
CA PHE A 50 -10.83 12.90 1.81
C PHE A 50 -11.49 11.53 1.87
N SER A 51 -12.75 11.52 2.29
CA SER A 51 -13.50 10.28 2.50
C SER A 51 -14.85 10.38 1.83
N TRP A 52 -15.41 9.22 1.49
CA TRP A 52 -16.75 9.11 0.95
C TRP A 52 -17.44 7.87 1.53
N TRP A 53 -18.75 7.79 1.38
CA TRP A 53 -19.48 6.58 1.71
C TRP A 53 -19.64 5.71 0.46
N SER A 54 -18.98 4.56 0.44
CA SER A 54 -19.11 3.56 -0.61
C SER A 54 -20.33 2.69 -0.35
N ARG A 55 -21.22 2.59 -1.36
CA ARG A 55 -22.34 1.63 -1.37
C ARG A 55 -22.08 0.44 -2.30
N SER A 56 -20.98 0.47 -3.04
CA SER A 56 -20.69 -0.53 -4.05
C SER A 56 -20.11 -1.79 -3.40
N THR A 57 -20.62 -2.94 -3.82
CA THR A 57 -20.04 -4.26 -3.54
C THR A 57 -19.11 -4.73 -4.67
N GLN A 58 -18.96 -3.90 -5.72
CA GLN A 58 -18.05 -4.11 -6.84
C GLN A 58 -17.05 -2.96 -6.89
N LEU A 59 -15.79 -3.28 -7.15
CA LEU A 59 -14.73 -2.29 -7.25
C LEU A 59 -14.36 -2.07 -8.72
N PRO A 60 -13.96 -0.84 -9.11
CA PRO A 60 -13.45 -0.60 -10.46
C PRO A 60 -12.16 -1.40 -10.69
N ALA A 61 -11.81 -1.66 -11.95
CA ALA A 61 -10.65 -2.49 -12.28
C ALA A 61 -9.34 -1.94 -11.67
N HIS A 62 -9.18 -0.61 -11.67
CA HIS A 62 -8.00 0.07 -11.13
C HIS A 62 -7.93 0.08 -9.58
N ALA A 63 -8.91 -0.50 -8.88
CA ALA A 63 -8.89 -0.60 -7.42
C ALA A 63 -7.77 -1.50 -6.89
N TYR A 64 -7.21 -2.35 -7.73
CA TYR A 64 -6.09 -3.25 -7.42
C TYR A 64 -4.95 -3.05 -8.41
N SER A 65 -3.73 -3.46 -8.02
CA SER A 65 -2.64 -3.70 -8.97
C SER A 65 -2.98 -4.85 -9.89
N PRO A 66 -2.44 -4.92 -11.12
CA PRO A 66 -2.47 -6.14 -11.90
C PRO A 66 -1.97 -7.37 -11.11
N LEU A 67 -0.95 -7.20 -10.26
CA LEU A 67 -0.41 -8.29 -9.42
C LEU A 67 -1.46 -8.83 -8.43
N GLU A 68 -2.07 -7.96 -7.63
CA GLU A 68 -3.08 -8.37 -6.65
C GLU A 68 -4.41 -8.76 -7.29
N ALA A 69 -4.81 -8.11 -8.38
CA ALA A 69 -6.06 -8.38 -9.11
C ALA A 69 -6.13 -9.82 -9.64
N GLY A 70 -5.00 -10.35 -10.12
CA GLY A 70 -4.89 -11.73 -10.61
C GLY A 70 -4.60 -12.78 -9.53
N SER A 71 -4.71 -12.42 -8.24
CA SER A 71 -4.31 -13.29 -7.12
C SER A 71 -5.44 -13.54 -6.12
N GLU A 72 -5.18 -14.42 -5.15
CA GLU A 72 -6.09 -14.65 -4.02
C GLU A 72 -6.41 -13.37 -3.23
N PHE A 73 -5.56 -12.33 -3.26
CA PHE A 73 -5.81 -11.07 -2.55
C PHE A 73 -7.14 -10.39 -2.94
N ALA A 74 -7.48 -10.43 -4.23
CA ALA A 74 -8.72 -9.87 -4.78
C ALA A 74 -9.84 -10.92 -4.92
N ALA A 75 -9.54 -12.20 -4.69
CA ALA A 75 -10.53 -13.27 -4.79
C ALA A 75 -11.58 -13.18 -3.68
N ALA A 76 -12.78 -13.66 -3.97
CA ALA A 76 -13.87 -13.71 -2.98
C ALA A 76 -13.53 -14.56 -1.75
N ALA A 77 -12.59 -15.50 -1.86
CA ALA A 77 -12.08 -16.29 -0.74
C ALA A 77 -11.31 -15.42 0.28
N SER A 78 -10.69 -14.35 -0.19
CA SER A 78 -10.09 -13.31 0.67
C SER A 78 -11.08 -12.23 1.06
N GLY A 79 -12.38 -12.47 0.95
CA GLY A 79 -13.41 -11.54 1.37
C GLY A 79 -13.90 -10.63 0.24
N ARG A 80 -15.19 -10.32 0.29
CA ARG A 80 -15.92 -9.51 -0.70
C ARG A 80 -16.03 -8.06 -0.21
N PRO A 81 -16.01 -7.07 -1.13
CA PRO A 81 -16.32 -5.70 -0.79
C PRO A 81 -17.75 -5.59 -0.25
N VAL A 82 -17.92 -4.94 0.90
CA VAL A 82 -19.24 -4.71 1.55
C VAL A 82 -19.58 -3.23 1.70
N GLY A 83 -18.81 -2.34 1.05
CA GLY A 83 -18.98 -0.89 1.13
C GLY A 83 -18.56 -0.32 2.48
N GLY A 84 -19.08 0.85 2.85
CA GLY A 84 -18.73 1.57 4.07
C GLY A 84 -17.86 2.80 3.80
N LEU A 85 -17.09 3.22 4.80
CA LEU A 85 -16.25 4.42 4.68
C LEU A 85 -15.06 4.16 3.74
N GLY A 86 -15.09 4.79 2.57
CA GLY A 86 -13.96 4.87 1.65
C GLY A 86 -13.09 6.09 1.93
N MET A 87 -11.82 6.00 1.56
CA MET A 87 -10.83 7.06 1.75
C MET A 87 -9.73 6.98 0.69
N ILE A 88 -9.30 8.15 0.23
CA ILE A 88 -8.01 8.32 -0.45
C ILE A 88 -7.16 9.17 0.48
N GLN A 89 -5.93 8.72 0.71
CA GLN A 89 -4.96 9.41 1.52
C GLN A 89 -3.66 9.56 0.74
N ILE A 90 -3.09 10.76 0.76
CA ILE A 90 -1.80 11.08 0.16
C ILE A 90 -0.91 11.63 1.27
N LEU A 91 0.30 11.10 1.39
CA LEU A 91 1.22 11.41 2.47
C LEU A 91 2.57 11.82 1.92
N ARG A 92 3.20 12.73 2.65
CA ARG A 92 4.58 13.17 2.43
C ARG A 92 5.35 12.97 3.74
N TYR A 93 5.97 11.80 3.91
CA TYR A 93 6.75 11.50 5.10
C TYR A 93 8.11 12.19 5.00
N ARG A 94 8.39 13.05 5.97
CA ARG A 94 9.71 13.70 6.12
C ARG A 94 10.68 12.86 6.95
N ASP A 95 10.15 12.04 7.85
CA ASP A 95 10.92 11.14 8.70
C ASP A 95 10.22 9.79 8.85
N SER A 96 11.00 8.71 8.77
CA SER A 96 10.57 7.33 9.00
C SER A 96 11.79 6.41 9.22
N PRO A 97 11.61 5.20 9.77
CA PRO A 97 12.70 4.23 9.92
C PRO A 97 13.38 3.80 8.61
N VAL A 98 12.74 4.05 7.47
CA VAL A 98 13.26 3.72 6.13
C VAL A 98 13.63 4.96 5.31
N GLY A 99 13.67 6.14 5.94
CA GLY A 99 13.92 7.43 5.30
C GLY A 99 12.64 8.12 4.80
N PRO A 100 12.74 9.34 4.24
CA PRO A 100 11.59 10.07 3.72
C PRO A 100 11.02 9.40 2.47
N TYR A 101 9.69 9.39 2.34
CA TYR A 101 9.00 8.87 1.17
C TYR A 101 7.59 9.47 1.04
N ASP A 102 7.04 9.39 -0.16
CA ASP A 102 5.68 9.79 -0.48
C ASP A 102 4.81 8.53 -0.60
N GLU A 103 3.54 8.64 -0.25
CA GLU A 103 2.61 7.52 -0.25
C GLU A 103 1.23 7.98 -0.74
N MET A 104 0.55 7.17 -1.54
CA MET A 104 -0.86 7.33 -1.86
C MET A 104 -1.54 6.00 -1.64
N LEU A 105 -2.63 5.96 -0.88
CA LEU A 105 -3.42 4.76 -0.65
C LEU A 105 -4.90 4.99 -0.97
N VAL A 106 -5.55 3.90 -1.35
CA VAL A 106 -6.98 3.80 -1.60
C VAL A 106 -7.56 2.74 -0.67
N VAL A 107 -8.49 3.17 0.18
CA VAL A 107 -9.38 2.31 0.94
C VAL A 107 -10.76 2.45 0.31
N PRO A 108 -11.24 1.46 -0.45
CA PRO A 108 -12.53 1.58 -1.15
C PRO A 108 -13.74 1.42 -0.21
N GLY A 109 -13.50 0.91 0.99
CA GLY A 109 -14.50 0.53 1.98
C GLY A 109 -14.05 -0.69 2.77
N SER A 110 -15.00 -1.32 3.42
CA SER A 110 -14.80 -2.55 4.18
C SER A 110 -14.98 -3.80 3.32
N PHE A 111 -14.31 -4.87 3.75
CA PHE A 111 -14.44 -6.21 3.23
C PHE A 111 -14.89 -7.13 4.35
N ASP A 112 -15.70 -8.13 4.02
CA ASP A 112 -15.92 -9.23 4.94
C ASP A 112 -14.67 -10.11 5.08
N TRP A 113 -14.58 -10.83 6.19
CA TRP A 113 -13.56 -11.84 6.42
C TRP A 113 -14.09 -12.90 7.36
N SER A 114 -13.54 -14.11 7.23
CA SER A 114 -13.79 -15.22 8.13
C SER A 114 -12.48 -15.89 8.51
N ARG A 115 -12.35 -16.36 9.76
CA ARG A 115 -11.22 -17.15 10.23
C ARG A 115 -11.71 -18.36 11.03
N ASP A 116 -11.08 -19.49 10.79
CA ASP A 116 -11.31 -20.67 11.62
C ASP A 116 -10.92 -20.36 13.07
N THR A 117 -11.79 -20.74 14.00
CA THR A 117 -11.47 -20.72 15.42
C THR A 117 -11.14 -22.13 15.89
N SER A 118 -10.61 -22.27 17.11
CA SER A 118 -10.33 -23.58 17.72
C SER A 118 -11.50 -24.55 17.56
N ALA A 119 -11.21 -25.83 17.30
CA ALA A 119 -12.21 -26.87 17.04
C ALA A 119 -13.41 -26.80 18.00
N GLY A 120 -14.61 -26.67 17.43
CA GLY A 120 -15.88 -26.59 18.16
C GLY A 120 -16.38 -25.17 18.44
N ARG A 121 -15.67 -24.11 18.02
CA ARG A 121 -16.18 -22.73 18.06
C ARG A 121 -16.65 -22.27 16.67
N PRO A 122 -17.66 -21.38 16.58
CA PRO A 122 -18.03 -20.74 15.32
C PRO A 122 -16.86 -19.99 14.71
N ALA A 123 -16.77 -19.97 13.38
CA ALA A 123 -15.76 -19.16 12.67
C ALA A 123 -15.88 -17.69 13.10
N GLY A 124 -14.74 -17.06 13.34
CA GLY A 124 -14.70 -15.63 13.61
C GLY A 124 -14.99 -14.91 12.30
N VAL A 125 -16.02 -14.06 12.28
CA VAL A 125 -16.40 -13.29 11.09
C VAL A 125 -16.37 -11.81 11.43
N GLY A 126 -16.03 -10.97 10.45
CA GLY A 126 -15.99 -9.53 10.64
C GLY A 126 -16.05 -8.75 9.33
N ARG A 127 -16.04 -7.43 9.46
CA ARG A 127 -16.08 -6.48 8.34
C ARG A 127 -15.18 -5.31 8.67
N ASN A 128 -14.10 -5.16 7.91
CA ASN A 128 -13.06 -4.18 8.23
C ASN A 128 -12.57 -3.48 6.97
N PRO A 129 -12.15 -2.20 7.06
CA PRO A 129 -11.52 -1.49 5.96
C PRO A 129 -10.30 -2.26 5.44
N ARG A 130 -10.06 -2.17 4.12
CA ARG A 130 -8.88 -2.77 3.46
C ARG A 130 -8.26 -1.75 2.53
N ILE A 131 -6.93 -1.69 2.50
CA ILE A 131 -6.21 -0.94 1.46
C ILE A 131 -6.17 -1.82 0.21
N SER A 132 -6.81 -1.39 -0.88
CA SER A 132 -6.83 -2.19 -2.13
C SER A 132 -5.74 -1.77 -3.12
N ARG A 133 -5.35 -0.49 -3.10
CA ARG A 133 -4.29 0.10 -3.92
C ARG A 133 -3.43 1.00 -3.07
N ILE A 134 -2.11 0.91 -3.22
CA ILE A 134 -1.20 1.83 -2.55
C ILE A 134 0.13 1.93 -3.28
N TYR A 135 0.62 3.15 -3.42
CA TYR A 135 1.91 3.46 -4.03
C TYR A 135 2.82 4.18 -3.06
N VAL A 136 4.12 3.92 -3.19
CA VAL A 136 5.17 4.60 -2.43
C VAL A 136 6.35 4.99 -3.33
N SER A 137 7.07 6.04 -2.97
CA SER A 137 8.23 6.50 -3.74
C SER A 137 9.56 5.80 -3.42
N GLN A 138 9.59 4.89 -2.45
CA GLN A 138 10.82 4.22 -2.00
C GLN A 138 10.65 2.70 -1.85
N GLU A 139 11.60 1.92 -2.39
CA GLU A 139 11.55 0.45 -2.36
C GLU A 139 11.57 -0.12 -0.95
N ARG A 140 12.27 0.55 -0.02
CA ARG A 140 12.34 0.12 1.39
C ARG A 140 10.99 0.20 2.09
N SER A 141 10.19 1.23 1.79
CA SER A 141 8.82 1.35 2.32
C SER A 141 7.90 0.30 1.68
N CYS A 142 8.09 0.03 0.39
CA CYS A 142 7.34 -0.99 -0.34
C CYS A 142 7.57 -2.38 0.27
N TYR A 143 8.82 -2.83 0.27
CA TYR A 143 9.25 -4.12 0.78
C TYR A 143 8.80 -4.38 2.21
N ASN A 144 9.11 -3.46 3.13
CA ASN A 144 8.78 -3.63 4.55
C ASN A 144 7.28 -3.48 4.81
N GLY A 145 6.58 -2.62 4.06
CA GLY A 145 5.14 -2.46 4.18
C GLY A 145 4.35 -3.72 3.82
N ARG A 146 4.81 -4.42 2.76
CA ARG A 146 4.27 -5.71 2.34
C ARG A 146 4.54 -6.79 3.39
N LEU A 147 5.79 -6.91 3.87
CA LEU A 147 6.17 -7.93 4.86
C LEU A 147 5.51 -7.75 6.23
N ASN A 148 5.51 -6.54 6.77
CA ASN A 148 5.08 -6.32 8.15
C ASN A 148 3.56 -6.30 8.30
N TRP A 149 2.82 -5.85 7.27
CA TRP A 149 1.39 -5.52 7.40
C TRP A 149 0.51 -5.95 6.22
N ASN A 150 1.02 -6.77 5.31
CA ASN A 150 0.31 -7.17 4.09
C ASN A 150 -0.25 -5.98 3.29
N THR A 151 0.41 -4.82 3.35
CA THR A 151 -0.05 -3.65 2.61
C THR A 151 0.40 -3.79 1.15
N PRO A 152 -0.49 -3.80 0.13
CA PRO A 152 -0.15 -4.10 -1.26
C PRO A 152 0.56 -2.92 -1.94
N LYS A 153 1.74 -2.57 -1.43
CA LYS A 153 2.54 -1.44 -1.93
C LYS A 153 3.17 -1.79 -3.27
N HIS A 154 3.20 -0.78 -4.13
CA HIS A 154 3.93 -0.74 -5.41
C HIS A 154 4.70 0.57 -5.50
N LEU A 155 5.68 0.62 -6.41
CA LEU A 155 6.45 1.85 -6.62
C LEU A 155 5.68 2.84 -7.50
N ALA A 156 5.82 4.13 -7.16
CA ALA A 156 5.39 5.22 -8.03
C ALA A 156 6.32 6.43 -7.89
N ARG A 157 6.43 7.21 -8.97
CA ARG A 157 6.96 8.57 -8.90
C ARG A 157 5.85 9.53 -8.49
N PHE A 158 6.19 10.48 -7.63
CA PHE A 158 5.30 11.54 -7.15
C PHE A 158 5.83 12.89 -7.59
N ASP A 159 5.02 13.63 -8.36
CA ASP A 159 5.36 14.98 -8.78
C ASP A 159 4.50 15.98 -8.01
N TRP A 160 5.14 16.78 -7.15
CA TRP A 160 4.48 17.77 -6.30
C TRP A 160 4.67 19.19 -6.84
N HIS A 161 3.59 19.96 -6.87
CA HIS A 161 3.61 21.39 -7.20
C HIS A 161 2.95 22.20 -6.08
N PHE A 162 3.68 23.18 -5.55
CA PHE A 162 3.23 24.07 -4.48
C PHE A 162 2.81 25.41 -5.08
N GLY A 163 1.51 25.65 -5.11
CA GLY A 163 0.90 26.84 -5.67
C GLY A 163 0.69 27.96 -4.64
N PRO A 164 0.22 29.14 -5.10
CA PRO A 164 -0.10 30.25 -4.23
C PRO A 164 -1.25 29.90 -3.26
N GLY A 165 -1.32 30.63 -2.14
CA GLY A 165 -2.40 30.45 -1.16
C GLY A 165 -2.38 29.11 -0.42
N GLY A 166 -1.26 28.38 -0.47
CA GLY A 166 -1.11 27.06 0.17
C GLY A 166 -1.73 25.92 -0.63
N ALA A 167 -2.08 26.14 -1.90
CA ALA A 167 -2.53 25.08 -2.78
C ALA A 167 -1.39 24.08 -3.07
N VAL A 168 -1.70 22.79 -3.11
CA VAL A 168 -0.74 21.72 -3.36
C VAL A 168 -1.32 20.76 -4.37
N THR A 169 -0.62 20.53 -5.47
CA THR A 169 -0.98 19.53 -6.48
C THR A 169 -0.02 18.37 -6.41
N VAL A 170 -0.54 17.16 -6.55
CA VAL A 170 0.24 15.93 -6.66
C VAL A 170 -0.21 15.15 -7.90
N LYS A 171 0.75 14.59 -8.62
CA LYS A 171 0.54 13.59 -9.67
C LYS A 171 1.31 12.32 -9.32
N VAL A 172 0.68 11.17 -9.50
CA VAL A 172 1.23 9.85 -9.15
C VAL A 172 1.39 9.02 -10.41
N TYR A 173 2.60 8.53 -10.65
CA TYR A 173 2.99 7.77 -11.84
C TYR A 173 3.48 6.38 -11.42
N PRO A 174 2.59 5.38 -11.39
CA PRO A 174 2.90 4.01 -10.97
C PRO A 174 3.88 3.31 -11.89
N HIS A 175 4.59 2.33 -11.36
CA HIS A 175 5.45 1.46 -12.16
C HIS A 175 4.70 0.25 -12.76
N ASP A 176 3.45 0.00 -12.35
CA ASP A 176 2.72 -1.25 -12.62
C ASP A 176 1.59 -1.13 -13.65
N THR A 177 1.50 -0.01 -14.38
CA THR A 177 0.39 0.27 -15.31
C THR A 177 0.69 -0.03 -16.78
N HIS A 178 1.89 -0.51 -17.14
CA HIS A 178 2.33 -0.70 -18.55
C HIS A 178 2.50 -2.17 -18.96
N GLY A 179 1.95 -3.11 -18.19
CA GLY A 179 2.10 -4.55 -18.46
C GLY A 179 3.51 -5.11 -18.19
N ASP A 180 4.49 -4.26 -17.86
CA ASP A 180 5.80 -4.69 -17.37
C ASP A 180 5.69 -5.30 -15.97
N ALA A 181 5.70 -6.63 -15.90
CA ALA A 181 5.65 -7.38 -14.66
C ALA A 181 6.86 -7.11 -13.73
N SER A 182 7.94 -6.51 -14.24
CA SER A 182 9.12 -6.14 -13.44
C SER A 182 9.01 -4.74 -12.82
N GLU A 183 7.99 -3.95 -13.17
CA GLU A 183 7.77 -2.60 -12.61
C GLU A 183 9.04 -1.72 -12.72
N ALA A 184 9.76 -1.81 -13.83
CA ALA A 184 11.10 -1.23 -13.94
C ALA A 184 11.08 0.31 -13.98
N GLN A 185 10.04 0.90 -14.59
CA GLN A 185 9.95 2.33 -14.83
C GLN A 185 8.58 2.90 -14.47
N PRO A 186 8.52 4.16 -13.99
CA PRO A 186 7.25 4.82 -13.75
C PRO A 186 6.53 5.12 -15.07
N SER A 187 5.21 5.18 -14.98
CA SER A 187 4.34 5.56 -16.08
C SER A 187 4.64 6.94 -16.64
N ALA A 188 4.46 7.11 -17.95
CA ALA A 188 4.47 8.42 -18.60
C ALA A 188 3.24 9.27 -18.25
N VAL A 189 2.10 8.61 -18.01
CA VAL A 189 0.80 9.24 -17.71
C VAL A 189 0.48 9.07 -16.23
N PRO A 190 -0.03 10.11 -15.54
CA PRO A 190 -0.40 9.97 -14.14
C PRO A 190 -1.62 9.07 -14.00
N PHE A 191 -1.55 8.12 -13.06
CA PHE A 191 -2.68 7.29 -12.65
C PHE A 191 -3.69 8.06 -11.79
N PHE A 192 -3.16 8.98 -10.99
CA PHE A 192 -3.95 9.84 -10.12
C PHE A 192 -3.34 11.24 -10.08
N GLN A 193 -4.21 12.24 -10.10
CA GLN A 193 -3.86 13.60 -9.72
C GLN A 193 -4.91 14.23 -8.81
N ALA A 194 -4.45 15.13 -7.95
CA ALA A 194 -5.34 15.98 -7.16
C ALA A 194 -4.66 17.30 -6.79
N THR A 195 -5.48 18.35 -6.66
CA THR A 195 -5.07 19.63 -6.08
C THR A 195 -5.84 19.89 -4.78
N TRP A 196 -5.13 20.01 -3.67
CA TRP A 196 -5.69 20.48 -2.40
C TRP A 196 -5.54 21.99 -2.27
N ALA A 197 -6.59 22.68 -1.81
CA ALA A 197 -6.55 24.09 -1.45
C ALA A 197 -7.24 24.34 -0.10
N PRO A 198 -6.63 25.11 0.83
CA PRO A 198 -7.24 25.39 2.12
C PRO A 198 -8.49 26.26 1.98
N ILE A 199 -9.51 26.00 2.80
CA ILE A 199 -10.64 26.92 2.94
C ILE A 199 -10.16 28.15 3.71
N ARG A 200 -10.27 29.32 3.08
CA ARG A 200 -9.87 30.59 3.70
C ARG A 200 -10.67 30.83 4.98
N PHE A 201 -10.00 31.37 5.99
CA PHE A 201 -10.57 31.77 7.29
C PHE A 201 -11.04 30.65 8.22
N VAL A 202 -10.99 29.37 7.81
CA VAL A 202 -11.21 28.24 8.74
C VAL A 202 -9.93 28.03 9.56
N PRO A 203 -9.98 28.17 10.90
CA PRO A 203 -8.80 27.95 11.73
C PRO A 203 -8.37 26.48 11.72
N ALA A 204 -7.08 26.24 11.94
CA ALA A 204 -6.59 24.87 12.12
C ALA A 204 -7.01 24.33 13.49
N PHE A 205 -7.18 23.01 13.58
CA PHE A 205 -7.61 22.32 14.80
C PHE A 205 -6.80 21.03 15.02
N PRO A 206 -6.68 20.54 16.26
CA PRO A 206 -6.08 19.24 16.53
C PRO A 206 -7.00 18.12 16.06
N PHE A 207 -6.45 17.09 15.40
CA PHE A 207 -7.20 15.93 14.91
C PHE A 207 -6.42 14.64 15.16
N ALA A 208 -7.13 13.57 15.51
CA ALA A 208 -6.57 12.23 15.63
C ALA A 208 -7.52 11.21 14.99
N THR A 209 -7.00 10.26 14.22
CA THR A 209 -7.82 9.21 13.61
C THR A 209 -8.48 8.31 14.64
N GLY A 210 -7.88 8.15 15.83
CA GLY A 210 -8.49 7.41 16.94
C GLY A 210 -9.83 7.98 17.42
N TRP A 211 -10.16 9.25 17.14
CA TRP A 211 -11.50 9.79 17.41
C TRP A 211 -12.58 9.15 16.53
N VAL A 212 -12.23 8.72 15.32
CA VAL A 212 -13.16 8.06 14.39
C VAL A 212 -13.62 6.71 14.96
N ASN A 213 -12.72 5.95 15.60
CA ASN A 213 -13.05 4.72 16.33
C ASN A 213 -14.07 4.97 17.45
N ARG A 214 -13.94 6.09 18.17
CA ARG A 214 -14.89 6.48 19.23
C ARG A 214 -16.27 6.84 18.71
N LEU A 215 -16.39 7.18 17.43
CA LEU A 215 -17.65 7.45 16.74
C LEU A 215 -18.27 6.18 16.14
N GLY A 216 -17.76 5.00 16.47
CA GLY A 216 -18.30 3.70 16.06
C GLY A 216 -17.85 3.22 14.69
N LEU A 217 -16.83 3.85 14.10
CA LEU A 217 -16.23 3.44 12.83
C LEU A 217 -14.92 2.71 13.10
N ASP A 218 -14.92 1.38 12.99
CA ASP A 218 -13.71 0.56 13.18
C ASP A 218 -12.71 0.81 12.05
N THR A 219 -11.59 1.47 12.37
CA THR A 219 -10.49 1.75 11.45
C THR A 219 -9.43 0.66 11.43
N THR A 220 -9.65 -0.47 12.09
CA THR A 220 -8.74 -1.62 12.03
C THR A 220 -8.71 -2.15 10.61
N LEU A 221 -7.54 -2.09 9.98
CA LEU A 221 -7.30 -2.67 8.66
C LEU A 221 -7.16 -4.19 8.81
N VAL A 222 -7.83 -4.94 7.92
CA VAL A 222 -7.67 -6.39 7.82
C VAL A 222 -7.23 -6.75 6.42
N MET A 223 -6.03 -7.32 6.34
CA MET A 223 -5.28 -7.49 5.10
C MET A 223 -4.99 -8.97 4.84
N PRO A 224 -5.48 -9.54 3.72
CA PRO A 224 -5.17 -10.92 3.34
C PRO A 224 -3.70 -11.06 2.90
N PRO A 225 -3.19 -12.30 2.77
CA PRO A 225 -1.84 -12.53 2.28
C PRO A 225 -1.62 -11.94 0.89
N LEU A 226 -0.40 -11.50 0.62
CA LEU A 226 -0.01 -10.89 -0.64
C LEU A 226 0.70 -11.88 -1.57
N PRO A 227 0.46 -11.82 -2.89
CA PRO A 227 1.31 -12.50 -3.86
C PRO A 227 2.73 -11.92 -3.86
N ARG A 228 3.70 -12.76 -4.28
CA ARG A 228 5.06 -12.31 -4.60
C ARG A 228 5.10 -11.76 -6.02
N GLY A 229 5.69 -10.58 -6.20
CA GLY A 229 5.92 -9.95 -7.50
C GLY A 229 7.36 -10.09 -7.99
N GLN A 230 7.63 -9.56 -9.19
CA GLN A 230 8.95 -9.58 -9.84
C GLN A 230 9.59 -8.19 -9.93
N GLY A 231 9.26 -7.32 -8.97
CA GLY A 231 9.73 -5.93 -8.93
C GLY A 231 11.24 -5.82 -9.12
N SER A 232 11.66 -4.93 -10.00
CA SER A 232 13.03 -4.76 -10.48
C SER A 232 14.04 -4.44 -9.38
N ARG A 233 13.57 -3.99 -8.20
CA ARG A 233 14.39 -3.69 -7.02
C ARG A 233 14.27 -4.74 -5.91
N GLY A 234 13.53 -5.82 -6.15
CA GLY A 234 13.26 -6.87 -5.16
C GLY A 234 12.26 -6.46 -4.07
N GLU A 235 11.43 -5.46 -4.35
CA GLU A 235 10.57 -4.76 -3.39
C GLU A 235 9.18 -5.38 -3.19
N LEU A 236 8.86 -6.46 -3.92
CA LEU A 236 7.55 -7.11 -3.93
C LEU A 236 7.57 -8.52 -3.31
N PRO A 237 7.93 -8.67 -2.01
CA PRO A 237 7.77 -9.95 -1.33
C PRO A 237 6.28 -10.29 -1.18
N GLY A 238 5.98 -11.60 -1.18
CA GLY A 238 4.67 -12.14 -0.83
C GLY A 238 4.61 -12.57 0.64
N THR A 239 3.41 -12.83 1.12
CA THR A 239 3.14 -13.28 2.50
C THR A 239 2.17 -14.47 2.50
N ASP A 240 2.06 -15.19 3.62
CA ASP A 240 1.30 -16.46 3.72
C ASP A 240 0.22 -16.46 4.81
N ALA A 241 0.07 -15.35 5.54
CA ALA A 241 -0.86 -15.19 6.64
C ALA A 241 -1.63 -13.87 6.50
N TRP A 242 -2.87 -13.84 6.97
CA TRP A 242 -3.62 -12.61 7.19
C TRP A 242 -3.01 -11.81 8.32
N CYS A 243 -3.18 -10.49 8.28
CA CYS A 243 -2.81 -9.60 9.37
C CYS A 243 -3.90 -8.55 9.61
N SER A 244 -3.99 -8.07 10.85
CA SER A 244 -4.74 -6.86 11.19
C SER A 244 -3.84 -5.79 11.81
N LEU A 245 -4.12 -4.52 11.54
CA LEU A 245 -3.38 -3.39 12.12
C LEU A 245 -4.29 -2.16 12.32
N VAL A 246 -3.92 -1.29 13.25
CA VAL A 246 -4.59 -0.01 13.45
C VAL A 246 -3.62 1.14 13.15
N PRO A 247 -3.87 1.94 12.09
CA PRO A 247 -3.05 3.11 11.82
C PRO A 247 -3.44 4.25 12.77
N ASN A 248 -2.51 4.65 13.62
CA ASN A 248 -2.70 5.80 14.52
C ASN A 248 -2.07 7.04 13.92
N GLN A 249 -2.86 8.10 13.76
CA GLN A 249 -2.40 9.38 13.23
C GLN A 249 -2.89 10.52 14.11
N TYR A 250 -2.01 11.48 14.39
CA TYR A 250 -2.33 12.67 15.17
C TYR A 250 -1.67 13.89 14.56
N SER A 251 -2.35 15.02 14.55
CA SER A 251 -1.73 16.32 14.28
C SER A 251 -2.33 17.39 15.18
N ARG A 252 -1.47 18.28 15.67
CA ARG A 252 -1.90 19.50 16.39
C ARG A 252 -2.51 20.54 15.44
N ARG A 253 -2.26 20.43 14.13
CA ARG A 253 -2.61 21.44 13.13
C ARG A 253 -3.19 20.80 11.88
N THR A 254 -4.50 20.56 11.92
CA THR A 254 -5.29 20.05 10.80
C THR A 254 -6.11 21.17 10.18
N ARG A 255 -6.15 21.22 8.86
CA ARG A 255 -6.87 22.24 8.08
C ARG A 255 -7.90 21.59 7.16
N LEU A 256 -9.04 22.24 7.05
CA LEU A 256 -10.07 21.89 6.07
C LEU A 256 -9.72 22.50 4.71
N GLY A 257 -9.94 21.74 3.64
CA GLY A 257 -9.66 22.17 2.28
C GLY A 257 -10.52 21.45 1.25
N TRP A 258 -10.55 22.02 0.05
CA TRP A 258 -11.14 21.40 -1.12
C TRP A 258 -10.07 20.63 -1.89
N PHE A 259 -10.40 19.41 -2.29
CA PHE A 259 -9.67 18.64 -3.28
C PHE A 259 -10.37 18.79 -4.63
N ASP A 260 -9.61 19.19 -5.65
CA ASP A 260 -9.94 18.99 -7.06
C ASP A 260 -9.33 17.67 -7.50
N ILE A 261 -10.16 16.68 -7.84
CA ILE A 261 -9.71 15.33 -8.22
C ILE A 261 -10.02 15.00 -9.69
N ALA A 262 -10.17 16.01 -10.55
CA ALA A 262 -10.32 15.79 -11.98
C ALA A 262 -9.07 15.07 -12.55
N GLN A 263 -9.28 13.98 -13.28
CA GLN A 263 -8.23 13.24 -13.99
C GLN A 263 -8.07 13.80 -15.42
N PRO A 264 -6.86 13.74 -16.02
CA PRO A 264 -6.68 14.18 -17.40
C PRO A 264 -7.53 13.32 -18.36
N GLU A 265 -8.07 13.93 -19.41
CA GLU A 265 -8.80 13.18 -20.45
C GLU A 265 -7.86 12.19 -21.14
N ALA A 266 -8.40 11.03 -21.54
CA ALA A 266 -7.65 9.94 -22.15
C ALA A 266 -6.91 10.29 -23.46
N ALA A 267 -7.13 11.48 -24.04
CA ALA A 267 -6.47 11.94 -25.26
C ALA A 267 -4.93 12.12 -25.11
N ASP A 268 -4.41 12.24 -23.88
CA ASP A 268 -2.96 12.23 -23.62
C ASP A 268 -2.39 10.79 -23.42
N ALA A 269 -3.25 9.76 -23.44
CA ALA A 269 -2.89 8.35 -23.24
C ALA A 269 -2.82 7.53 -24.55
N ASP A 270 -3.18 8.13 -25.69
CA ASP A 270 -3.23 7.50 -27.02
C ASP A 270 -1.85 7.14 -27.63
N ALA A 271 -0.78 7.11 -26.82
CA ALA A 271 0.56 6.73 -27.29
C ALA A 271 1.07 5.38 -26.74
N ALA A 272 0.28 4.65 -25.92
CA ALA A 272 0.84 3.51 -25.16
C ALA A 272 -0.06 2.27 -24.97
N ALA A 273 -1.01 1.96 -25.86
CA ALA A 273 -1.70 0.67 -25.79
C ALA A 273 -2.18 0.13 -27.16
N ASP A 274 -1.38 -0.76 -27.75
CA ASP A 274 -1.91 -1.88 -28.54
C ASP A 274 -2.36 -2.96 -27.54
N ASP A 275 -3.58 -2.86 -27.00
CA ASP A 275 -4.28 -4.00 -26.40
C ASP A 275 -5.80 -3.73 -26.32
N ASP A 276 -6.61 -4.76 -26.57
CA ASP A 276 -8.02 -4.73 -26.99
C ASP A 276 -9.04 -4.39 -25.88
N ALA A 277 -8.64 -3.65 -24.85
CA ALA A 277 -9.53 -3.16 -23.80
C ALA A 277 -9.16 -1.73 -23.40
N ALA A 278 -9.91 -0.76 -23.91
CA ALA A 278 -9.77 0.64 -23.47
C ALA A 278 -9.86 0.71 -21.94
N PRO A 279 -8.87 1.29 -21.25
CA PRO A 279 -8.86 1.34 -19.80
C PRO A 279 -10.10 2.08 -19.28
N GLU A 280 -10.68 1.55 -18.21
CA GLU A 280 -11.86 2.10 -17.55
C GLU A 280 -11.55 3.53 -17.08
N HIS A 281 -12.01 4.53 -17.83
CA HIS A 281 -11.72 5.94 -17.55
C HIS A 281 -12.78 6.55 -16.62
N TYR A 282 -12.31 7.07 -15.49
CA TYR A 282 -13.14 7.81 -14.55
C TYR A 282 -12.66 9.26 -14.45
N PRO A 283 -13.50 10.26 -14.80
CA PRO A 283 -13.08 11.67 -14.82
C PRO A 283 -12.68 12.18 -13.44
N ASN A 284 -13.14 11.54 -12.37
CA ASN A 284 -12.81 11.88 -10.98
C ASN A 284 -12.18 10.70 -10.23
N PHE A 285 -11.41 9.87 -10.96
CA PHE A 285 -10.68 8.70 -10.46
C PHE A 285 -11.54 7.54 -9.95
N TRP A 286 -12.38 7.77 -8.95
CA TRP A 286 -13.21 6.73 -8.34
C TRP A 286 -14.67 6.82 -8.81
N PRO A 287 -15.34 5.69 -9.11
CA PRO A 287 -16.73 5.68 -9.54
C PRO A 287 -17.65 6.40 -8.56
N GLY A 288 -18.51 7.28 -9.08
CA GLY A 288 -19.50 8.02 -8.30
C GLY A 288 -18.96 9.23 -7.54
N LEU A 289 -17.65 9.47 -7.52
CA LEU A 289 -17.12 10.71 -6.95
C LEU A 289 -17.31 11.90 -7.89
N ARG A 290 -17.57 13.05 -7.28
CA ARG A 290 -17.59 14.36 -7.95
C ARG A 290 -16.19 14.95 -7.96
N ARG A 291 -15.95 15.92 -8.84
CA ARG A 291 -14.65 16.61 -8.96
C ARG A 291 -14.16 17.24 -7.65
N TRP A 292 -15.06 17.87 -6.91
CA TRP A 292 -14.71 18.57 -5.68
C TRP A 292 -15.03 17.72 -4.46
N GLN A 293 -14.02 17.42 -3.65
CA GLN A 293 -14.15 16.68 -2.40
C GLN A 293 -13.72 17.56 -1.23
N LEU A 294 -14.51 17.57 -0.16
CA LEU A 294 -14.11 18.21 1.08
C LEU A 294 -13.20 17.25 1.85
N GLY A 295 -12.06 17.73 2.34
CA GLY A 295 -11.16 16.89 3.11
C GLY A 295 -10.18 17.67 3.96
N LEU A 296 -9.23 16.95 4.54
CA LEU A 296 -8.34 17.45 5.57
C LEU A 296 -6.89 17.37 5.12
N LYS A 297 -6.11 18.38 5.53
CA LYS A 297 -4.65 18.33 5.59
C LYS A 297 -4.21 18.34 7.04
N MET A 298 -3.58 17.27 7.51
CA MET A 298 -2.89 17.22 8.80
C MET A 298 -1.43 17.65 8.57
N GLU A 299 -1.04 18.82 9.09
CA GLU A 299 0.33 19.34 8.98
C GLU A 299 1.19 18.73 10.09
N ASN A 300 2.41 18.29 9.77
CA ASN A 300 3.33 17.66 10.74
C ASN A 300 2.63 16.61 11.62
N ALA A 301 1.89 15.72 10.96
CA ALA A 301 1.22 14.62 11.63
C ALA A 301 2.26 13.60 12.11
N ASP A 302 2.03 13.09 13.32
CA ASP A 302 2.71 11.93 13.89
C ASP A 302 1.89 10.69 13.56
N LEU A 303 2.52 9.71 12.93
CA LEU A 303 1.94 8.44 12.56
C LEU A 303 2.69 7.31 13.26
N ARG A 304 1.94 6.31 13.72
CA ARG A 304 2.49 5.12 14.37
C ARG A 304 1.87 3.87 13.76
N PHE A 305 2.73 2.98 13.29
CA PHE A 305 2.37 1.65 12.82
C PHE A 305 3.05 0.63 13.74
N ASP A 306 2.26 0.02 14.61
CA ASP A 306 2.72 -1.00 15.54
C ASP A 306 2.80 -2.39 14.88
N LEU A 307 3.22 -3.39 15.65
CA LEU A 307 3.07 -4.79 15.27
C LEU A 307 1.61 -5.09 14.88
N PRO A 308 1.37 -6.04 13.94
CA PRO A 308 0.03 -6.54 13.69
C PRO A 308 -0.66 -6.95 15.00
N ILE A 309 -1.94 -6.61 15.13
CA ILE A 309 -2.76 -6.95 16.30
C ILE A 309 -2.99 -8.46 16.33
N ASP A 310 -3.45 -9.00 15.21
CA ASP A 310 -3.63 -10.43 14.99
C ASP A 310 -2.95 -10.86 13.69
N VAL A 311 -2.46 -12.10 13.67
CA VAL A 311 -1.97 -12.79 12.47
C VAL A 311 -2.58 -14.19 12.45
N TRP A 312 -3.18 -14.60 11.33
CA TRP A 312 -3.79 -15.92 11.21
C TRP A 312 -3.61 -16.52 9.82
N ARG A 313 -3.62 -17.86 9.73
CA ARG A 313 -3.47 -18.55 8.45
C ARG A 313 -4.78 -18.48 7.65
N PRO A 314 -4.71 -18.47 6.30
CA PRO A 314 -5.89 -18.64 5.46
C PRO A 314 -6.63 -19.94 5.78
N GLN A 315 -7.95 -19.93 5.58
CA GLN A 315 -8.76 -21.13 5.70
C GLN A 315 -8.27 -22.17 4.68
N ARG A 316 -8.00 -23.40 5.14
CA ARG A 316 -7.66 -24.47 4.21
C ARG A 316 -8.91 -24.80 3.42
N ALA A 317 -8.88 -24.68 2.10
CA ALA A 317 -9.87 -25.34 1.27
C ALA A 317 -9.78 -26.84 1.60
N ASN A 318 -10.87 -27.43 2.09
CA ASN A 318 -10.93 -28.88 2.26
C ASN A 318 -10.79 -29.50 0.86
N LEU A 319 -9.60 -30.04 0.57
CA LEU A 319 -9.35 -30.92 -0.56
C LEU A 319 -10.02 -32.28 -0.31
#